data_AF-A0A7C7R392-F1
#
_entry.id   AF-A0A7C7R392-F1
#
_cell.length_a   1.000
_cell.length_b   1.000
_cell.length_c   1.000
_cell.angle_alpha   90.00
_cell.angle_beta   90.00
_cell.angle_gamma   90.00
#
_symmetry.space_group_name_H-M   'P 1'
#
loop_
_entity.id
_entity.type
_entity.pdbx_description
1 polymer ?
#
loop_
_entity_poly.entity_id
_entity_poly.type
_entity_poly.pdbx_seq_one_letter_code
_entity_poly.pdbx_strand_id
1 'polypeptide(L)'
;MLRLIHYVKPYWGMVFIAIVLLFVQANANLALPDYMARIVNNGIQQGGVEDAVAEALRPQTLEHVLLFLTPEEQRMVKDAYRLVTPDDPDYAALKAQYPALDGPIYVLRPLDKAAREALNPVLAKGLVVTSGLQKMLADPEKAAALGQQMGFDLSRLPPGTDLFDVLPRMPENIRAQVIVAINERFAALGDNMLVQMAVGVVKAEYEALGVETAARQMRYILLVGLGMLGVTLVSILAAIGVGYFAARTAAGVARDLRDAVFTKVVNFSAAEFNRFSTASLITRTTNDVTQIQTVLFLIIRLMFFAPILGIGGILHALDTAPNMWWILALVLAVLSVIIGGIIAITLPKFRIMQKLVDRLNLVLRENLTGLLVVRAFNRQPEETKRFDQANLDLTQVSLFVNRVMVLLFPLMMLLMNALGVLILWVGSHQVDQGFIQVGDMMAFLQYAFQVVMAFMMMTMMFVFLPRSFVSGDRIAEVLDTEPSVKDPEQPKSFPEPFRGVVAFEHVSFRYPGAEADVLHDISFVAEPGRVTAIIGTTGSGKSTLVNLILRFYDVNEGAIRIDGVDIREVRLADLRRR
;
A
#
# COMPACT_ATOMS: atom_id res chain seq x y z
N MET A 1 -21.73 2.00 7.42
CA MET A 1 -20.59 2.94 7.21
C MET A 1 -20.90 4.15 6.32
N LEU A 2 -21.56 4.00 5.15
CA LEU A 2 -21.89 5.12 4.26
C LEU A 2 -22.64 6.27 4.96
N ARG A 3 -23.50 5.95 5.94
CA ARG A 3 -24.23 6.93 6.75
C ARG A 3 -23.34 7.83 7.60
N LEU A 4 -22.13 7.38 7.96
CA LEU A 4 -21.19 8.15 8.79
C LEU A 4 -20.14 8.92 7.95
N ILE A 5 -20.19 8.83 6.61
CA ILE A 5 -19.16 9.41 5.74
C ILE A 5 -19.12 10.94 5.84
N HIS A 6 -20.23 11.58 6.21
CA HIS A 6 -20.30 13.02 6.37
C HIS A 6 -19.41 13.52 7.51
N TYR A 7 -19.09 12.69 8.51
CA TYR A 7 -18.13 13.03 9.58
C TYR A 7 -16.69 13.07 9.07
N VAL A 8 -16.39 12.39 7.94
CA VAL A 8 -15.06 12.44 7.30
C VAL A 8 -14.90 13.70 6.44
N LYS A 9 -16.01 14.28 5.96
CA LYS A 9 -16.03 15.41 5.03
C LYS A 9 -15.20 16.62 5.49
N PRO A 10 -15.23 17.07 6.77
CA PRO A 10 -14.39 18.17 7.25
C PRO A 10 -12.89 17.92 7.12
N TYR A 11 -12.48 16.64 7.03
CA TYR A 11 -11.09 16.21 6.99
C TYR A 11 -10.62 15.80 5.60
N TRP A 12 -11.44 15.99 4.55
CA TRP A 12 -11.12 15.54 3.19
C TRP A 12 -9.79 16.08 2.67
N GLY A 13 -9.43 17.32 3.00
CA GLY A 13 -8.13 17.90 2.63
C GLY A 13 -6.95 17.13 3.22
N MET A 14 -7.04 16.69 4.47
CA MET A 14 -6.00 15.88 5.11
C MET A 14 -5.90 14.48 4.50
N VAL A 15 -7.05 13.87 4.17
CA VAL A 15 -7.09 12.57 3.47
C VAL A 15 -6.44 12.68 2.09
N PHE A 16 -6.75 13.73 1.34
CA PHE A 16 -6.17 13.96 0.02
C PHE A 16 -4.65 14.13 0.09
N ILE A 17 -4.15 14.97 1.02
CA ILE A 17 -2.70 15.14 1.23
C ILE A 17 -2.05 13.81 1.61
N ALA A 18 -2.68 13.02 2.50
CA ALA A 18 -2.17 11.69 2.85
C ALA A 18 -2.07 10.77 1.62
N ILE A 19 -3.09 10.74 0.76
CA ILE A 19 -3.05 9.93 -0.47
C ILE A 19 -1.93 10.39 -1.41
N VAL A 20 -1.74 11.69 -1.60
CA VAL A 20 -0.63 12.22 -2.42
C VAL A 20 0.72 11.80 -1.84
N LEU A 21 0.90 11.91 -0.52
CA LEU A 21 2.12 11.46 0.14
C LEU A 21 2.32 9.94 0.05
N LEU A 22 1.25 9.13 0.03
CA LEU A 22 1.35 7.70 -0.23
C LEU A 22 1.86 7.40 -1.64
N PHE A 23 1.43 8.17 -2.65
CA PHE A 23 1.99 8.05 -3.99
C PHE A 23 3.49 8.39 -3.99
N VAL A 24 3.90 9.47 -3.33
CA VAL A 24 5.32 9.83 -3.19
C VAL A 24 6.09 8.70 -2.50
N GLN A 25 5.59 8.19 -1.38
CA GLN A 25 6.19 7.11 -0.61
C GLN A 25 6.30 5.82 -1.44
N ALA A 26 5.23 5.43 -2.14
CA ALA A 26 5.20 4.21 -2.94
C ALA A 26 6.16 4.31 -4.13
N ASN A 27 6.16 5.42 -4.86
CA ASN A 27 7.10 5.65 -5.97
C ASN A 27 8.55 5.70 -5.48
N ALA A 28 8.82 6.32 -4.33
CA ALA A 28 10.16 6.31 -3.74
C ALA A 28 10.61 4.89 -3.39
N ASN A 29 9.74 4.06 -2.81
CA ASN A 29 10.03 2.65 -2.51
C ASN A 29 10.20 1.80 -3.78
N LEU A 30 9.45 2.10 -4.84
CA LEU A 30 9.54 1.45 -6.14
C LEU A 30 10.77 1.91 -6.93
N ALA A 31 11.35 3.07 -6.64
CA ALA A 31 12.60 3.47 -7.27
C ALA A 31 13.83 2.72 -6.69
N LEU A 32 13.76 2.25 -5.43
CA LEU A 32 14.92 1.63 -4.75
C LEU A 32 15.50 0.41 -5.49
N PRO A 33 14.69 -0.52 -6.03
CA PRO A 33 15.21 -1.64 -6.80
C PRO A 33 15.95 -1.19 -8.07
N ASP A 34 15.49 -0.15 -8.75
CA ASP A 34 16.19 0.41 -9.93
C ASP A 34 17.56 1.02 -9.55
N TYR A 35 17.65 1.73 -8.43
CA TYR A 35 18.94 2.22 -7.92
C TYR A 35 19.88 1.05 -7.61
N MET A 36 19.38 -0.02 -7.00
CA MET A 36 20.16 -1.21 -6.71
C MET A 36 20.62 -1.90 -8.01
N ALA A 37 19.74 -2.04 -9.01
CA ALA A 37 20.10 -2.56 -10.32
C ALA A 37 21.22 -1.75 -10.97
N ARG A 38 21.13 -0.42 -10.96
CA ARG A 38 22.18 0.47 -11.49
C ARG A 38 23.51 0.34 -10.75
N ILE A 39 23.49 0.20 -9.42
CA ILE A 39 24.71 -0.03 -8.63
C ILE A 39 25.38 -1.32 -9.07
N VAL A 40 24.60 -2.37 -9.33
CA VAL A 40 25.13 -3.68 -9.72
C VAL A 40 25.59 -3.68 -11.17
N ASN A 41 24.71 -3.32 -12.10
CA ASN A 41 24.97 -3.32 -13.53
C ASN A 41 26.09 -2.36 -13.89
N ASN A 42 25.87 -1.06 -13.65
CA ASN A 42 26.78 -0.03 -14.13
C ASN A 42 27.96 0.15 -13.17
N GLY A 43 27.71 0.06 -11.86
CA GLY A 43 28.78 0.19 -10.85
C GLY A 43 29.67 -1.04 -10.78
N ILE A 44 29.12 -2.18 -10.34
CA ILE A 44 29.91 -3.38 -10.03
C ILE A 44 30.37 -4.11 -11.30
N GLN A 45 29.47 -4.40 -12.24
CA GLN A 45 29.81 -5.18 -13.43
C GLN A 45 30.55 -4.37 -14.49
N GLN A 46 30.11 -3.13 -14.74
CA GLN A 46 30.61 -2.30 -15.84
C GLN A 46 31.67 -1.26 -15.43
N GLY A 47 32.00 -1.14 -14.13
CA GLY A 47 33.08 -0.27 -13.65
C GLY A 47 32.79 1.23 -13.73
N GLY A 48 31.51 1.62 -13.66
CA GLY A 48 31.06 3.01 -13.75
C GLY A 48 30.92 3.54 -15.18
N VAL A 49 30.83 2.66 -16.17
CA VAL A 49 30.52 2.98 -17.57
C VAL A 49 29.07 2.57 -17.82
N GLU A 50 28.24 3.49 -18.30
CA GLU A 50 26.78 3.27 -18.43
C GLU A 50 26.35 2.77 -19.82
N ASP A 51 27.07 3.16 -20.87
CA ASP A 51 26.70 2.88 -22.26
C ASP A 51 27.93 2.84 -23.18
N ALA A 52 27.70 2.56 -24.47
CA ALA A 52 28.76 2.50 -25.49
C ALA A 52 29.24 3.89 -25.94
N VAL A 53 28.59 4.97 -25.50
CA VAL A 53 28.92 6.35 -25.87
C VAL A 53 30.03 6.87 -24.96
N ALA A 54 31.27 6.50 -25.29
CA ALA A 54 32.45 6.92 -24.54
C ALA A 54 32.59 8.46 -24.52
N GLU A 55 32.94 9.01 -23.35
CA GLU A 55 33.21 10.45 -23.17
C GLU A 55 34.45 10.89 -23.94
N ALA A 56 35.42 9.98 -24.11
CA ALA A 56 36.62 10.20 -24.87
C ALA A 56 37.09 8.93 -25.58
N LEU A 57 37.59 9.08 -26.81
CA LEU A 57 38.10 8.00 -27.66
C LEU A 57 39.45 8.41 -28.26
N ARG A 58 40.39 7.46 -28.35
CA ARG A 58 41.61 7.66 -29.13
C ARG A 58 41.29 7.75 -30.63
N PRO A 59 42.03 8.54 -31.42
CA PRO A 59 41.79 8.69 -32.85
C PRO A 59 41.76 7.36 -33.61
N GLN A 60 42.71 6.48 -33.32
CA GLN A 60 42.76 5.14 -33.90
C GLN A 60 41.47 4.34 -33.64
N THR A 61 40.98 4.37 -32.40
CA THR A 61 39.74 3.67 -32.01
C THR A 61 38.55 4.21 -32.80
N LEU A 62 38.38 5.54 -32.87
CA LEU A 62 37.26 6.14 -33.58
C LEU A 62 37.34 5.89 -35.09
N GLU A 63 38.54 6.01 -35.68
CA GLU A 63 38.75 5.75 -37.12
C GLU A 63 38.42 4.31 -37.48
N HIS A 64 38.85 3.34 -36.68
CA HIS A 64 38.51 1.94 -36.89
C HIS A 64 37.00 1.69 -36.76
N VAL A 65 36.34 2.32 -35.78
CA VAL A 65 34.88 2.20 -35.58
C VAL A 65 34.13 2.70 -36.81
N LEU A 66 34.53 3.85 -37.35
CA LEU A 66 33.88 4.46 -38.50
C LEU A 66 33.90 3.56 -39.76
N LEU A 67 34.89 2.66 -39.89
CA LEU A 67 34.99 1.75 -41.05
C LEU A 67 33.82 0.79 -41.21
N PHE A 68 33.10 0.47 -40.13
CA PHE A 68 32.00 -0.51 -40.14
C PHE A 68 30.61 0.13 -40.10
N LEU A 69 30.57 1.47 -40.07
CA LEU A 69 29.36 2.27 -40.03
C LEU A 69 28.96 2.73 -41.44
N THR A 70 27.67 2.85 -41.67
CA THR A 70 27.09 3.45 -42.88
C THR A 70 27.46 4.95 -42.96
N PRO A 71 27.40 5.58 -44.16
CA PRO A 71 27.71 7.00 -44.30
C PRO A 71 26.87 7.92 -43.39
N GLU A 72 25.60 7.56 -43.12
CA GLU A 72 24.72 8.29 -42.21
C GLU A 72 25.16 8.13 -40.75
N GLU A 73 25.44 6.89 -40.31
CA GLU A 73 25.97 6.59 -38.97
C GLU A 73 27.34 7.25 -38.74
N GLN A 74 28.23 7.23 -39.73
CA GLN A 74 29.52 7.92 -39.66
C GLN A 74 29.34 9.43 -39.45
N ARG A 75 28.38 10.05 -40.13
CA ARG A 75 28.07 11.47 -39.94
C ARG A 75 27.54 11.73 -38.53
N MET A 76 26.63 10.90 -38.05
CA MET A 76 26.10 10.99 -36.69
C MET A 76 27.22 10.92 -35.64
N VAL A 77 28.15 9.97 -35.78
CA VAL A 77 29.30 9.83 -34.87
C VAL A 77 30.26 11.02 -35.00
N LYS A 78 30.62 11.46 -36.21
CA LYS A 78 31.53 12.60 -36.41
C LYS A 78 30.94 13.92 -35.89
N ASP A 79 29.63 14.12 -35.99
CA ASP A 79 28.96 15.31 -35.47
C ASP A 79 28.90 15.27 -33.93
N ALA A 80 28.85 14.09 -33.32
CA ALA A 80 28.82 13.88 -31.88
C ALA A 80 30.17 14.08 -31.16
N TYR A 81 31.30 13.91 -31.86
CA TYR A 81 32.64 14.06 -31.29
C TYR A 81 33.38 15.31 -31.80
N ARG A 82 34.25 15.88 -30.97
CA ARG A 82 35.19 16.94 -31.35
C ARG A 82 36.61 16.41 -31.17
N LEU A 83 37.45 16.55 -32.20
CA LEU A 83 38.88 16.31 -32.08
C LEU A 83 39.52 17.47 -31.30
N VAL A 84 40.28 17.14 -30.27
CA VAL A 84 41.06 18.08 -29.45
C VAL A 84 42.53 17.73 -29.61
N THR A 85 43.33 18.70 -30.04
CA THR A 85 44.79 18.55 -30.23
C THR A 85 45.56 19.15 -29.06
N PRO A 86 46.87 18.85 -28.91
CA PRO A 86 47.70 19.43 -27.84
C PRO A 86 47.73 20.97 -27.80
N ASP A 87 47.41 21.62 -28.91
CA ASP A 87 47.39 23.08 -29.05
C ASP A 87 46.05 23.71 -28.60
N ASP A 88 45.01 22.90 -28.37
CA ASP A 88 43.72 23.39 -27.90
C ASP A 88 43.77 23.80 -26.42
N PRO A 89 43.04 24.86 -26.02
CA PRO A 89 43.04 25.35 -24.64
C PRO A 89 42.48 24.33 -23.62
N ASP A 90 41.61 23.42 -24.06
CA ASP A 90 40.95 22.43 -23.21
C ASP A 90 41.84 21.17 -22.97
N TYR A 91 42.94 21.02 -23.72
CA TYR A 91 43.79 19.82 -23.69
C TYR A 91 44.44 19.57 -22.33
N ALA A 92 44.87 20.63 -21.64
CA ALA A 92 45.49 20.51 -20.32
C ALA A 92 44.53 19.91 -19.26
N ALA A 93 43.25 20.30 -19.31
CA ALA A 93 42.22 19.76 -18.43
C ALA A 93 41.93 18.28 -18.74
N LEU A 94 41.88 17.93 -20.03
CA LEU A 94 41.71 16.54 -20.48
C LEU A 94 42.88 15.66 -20.06
N LYS A 95 44.13 16.14 -20.14
CA LYS A 95 45.31 15.39 -19.69
C LYS A 95 45.31 15.12 -18.19
N ALA A 96 44.69 15.98 -17.39
CA ALA A 96 44.47 15.71 -15.96
C ALA A 96 43.42 14.62 -15.72
N GLN A 97 42.43 14.48 -16.61
CA GLN A 97 41.38 13.46 -16.54
C GLN A 97 41.83 12.12 -17.17
N TYR A 98 42.72 12.17 -18.16
CA TYR A 98 43.27 11.04 -18.92
C TYR A 98 44.81 11.08 -18.85
N PRO A 99 45.42 10.54 -17.78
CA PRO A 99 46.86 10.68 -17.51
C PRO A 99 47.78 10.08 -18.56
N ALA A 100 47.33 9.03 -19.27
CA ALA A 100 48.10 8.38 -20.33
C ALA A 100 47.84 9.00 -21.72
N LEU A 101 47.19 10.16 -21.79
CA LEU A 101 46.94 10.87 -23.04
C LEU A 101 48.24 11.41 -23.66
N ASP A 102 48.59 10.83 -24.82
CA ASP A 102 49.73 11.24 -25.64
C ASP A 102 49.27 11.44 -27.10
N GLY A 103 48.91 12.69 -27.45
CA GLY A 103 48.44 13.08 -28.78
C GLY A 103 46.96 13.52 -28.82
N PRO A 104 46.38 13.71 -30.02
CA PRO A 104 45.01 14.19 -30.15
C PRO A 104 43.98 13.17 -29.63
N ILE A 105 42.82 13.64 -29.16
CA ILE A 105 41.74 12.83 -28.59
C ILE A 105 40.38 13.31 -29.10
N TYR A 106 39.45 12.39 -29.34
CA TYR A 106 38.05 12.73 -29.61
C TYR A 106 37.28 12.81 -28.30
N VAL A 107 36.63 13.94 -28.04
CA VAL A 107 35.80 14.16 -26.86
C VAL A 107 34.34 14.32 -27.27
N LEU A 108 33.45 13.68 -26.52
CA LEU A 108 32.01 13.72 -26.75
C LEU A 108 31.47 15.13 -26.52
N ARG A 109 30.68 15.64 -27.47
CA ARG A 109 29.96 16.92 -27.31
C ARG A 109 28.77 16.74 -26.37
N PRO A 110 28.28 17.83 -25.74
CA PRO A 110 27.03 17.77 -24.98
C PRO A 110 25.89 17.27 -25.88
N LEU A 111 25.31 16.14 -25.50
CA LEU A 111 24.18 15.51 -26.18
C LEU A 111 22.97 15.52 -25.26
N ASP A 112 21.79 15.69 -25.83
CA ASP A 112 20.56 15.40 -25.10
C ASP A 112 20.34 13.87 -24.99
N LYS A 113 19.36 13.48 -24.18
CA LYS A 113 19.10 12.06 -23.89
C LYS A 113 18.72 11.30 -25.16
N ALA A 114 17.89 11.90 -26.02
CA ALA A 114 17.41 11.27 -27.25
C ALA A 114 18.54 11.02 -28.25
N ALA A 115 19.44 11.99 -28.45
CA ALA A 115 20.60 11.82 -29.33
C ALA A 115 21.58 10.78 -28.78
N ARG A 116 21.79 10.73 -27.46
CA ARG A 116 22.64 9.71 -26.82
C ARG A 116 22.05 8.30 -26.96
N GLU A 117 20.74 8.14 -26.75
CA GLU A 117 20.04 6.87 -26.96
C GLU A 117 20.10 6.39 -28.42
N ALA A 118 20.01 7.31 -29.40
CA ALA A 118 20.14 6.98 -30.82
C ALA A 118 21.59 6.60 -31.20
N LEU A 119 22.58 7.28 -30.62
CA LEU A 119 24.00 7.05 -30.89
C LEU A 119 24.54 5.76 -30.24
N ASN A 120 23.96 5.35 -29.11
CA ASN A 120 24.41 4.20 -28.32
C ASN A 120 24.48 2.88 -29.12
N PRO A 121 23.42 2.39 -29.79
CA PRO A 121 23.49 1.13 -30.54
C PRO A 121 24.45 1.23 -31.73
N VAL A 122 24.57 2.40 -32.35
CA VAL A 122 25.48 2.65 -33.48
C VAL A 122 26.94 2.51 -33.05
N LEU A 123 27.33 3.20 -31.97
CA LEU A 123 28.68 3.06 -31.41
C LEU A 123 28.93 1.67 -30.85
N ALA A 124 27.93 1.05 -30.23
CA ALA A 124 28.06 -0.29 -29.68
C ALA A 124 28.43 -1.31 -30.76
N LYS A 125 27.68 -1.31 -31.87
CA LYS A 125 27.97 -2.14 -33.04
C LYS A 125 29.38 -1.90 -33.56
N GLY A 126 29.74 -0.63 -33.79
CA GLY A 126 31.06 -0.27 -34.27
C GLY A 126 32.20 -0.76 -33.36
N LEU A 127 32.13 -0.43 -32.07
CA LEU A 127 33.13 -0.79 -31.05
C LEU A 127 33.30 -2.31 -30.91
N VAL A 128 32.19 -3.04 -30.85
CA VAL A 128 32.21 -4.50 -30.71
C VAL A 128 32.79 -5.17 -31.96
N VAL A 129 32.43 -4.70 -33.15
CA VAL A 129 33.01 -5.21 -34.41
C VAL A 129 34.51 -4.95 -34.44
N THR A 130 34.96 -3.72 -34.15
CA THR A 130 36.40 -3.41 -34.13
C THR A 130 37.18 -4.23 -33.11
N SER A 131 36.70 -4.29 -31.86
CA SER A 131 37.38 -5.03 -30.79
C SER A 131 37.35 -6.53 -31.05
N GLY A 132 36.23 -7.04 -31.58
CA GLY A 132 36.06 -8.44 -31.97
C GLY A 132 37.04 -8.85 -33.06
N LEU A 133 37.17 -8.04 -34.12
CA LEU A 133 38.13 -8.27 -35.20
C LEU A 133 39.58 -8.19 -34.71
N GLN A 134 39.93 -7.19 -33.88
CA GLN A 134 41.27 -7.10 -33.28
C GLN A 134 41.62 -8.36 -32.47
N LYS A 135 40.68 -8.83 -31.63
CA LYS A 135 40.87 -10.06 -30.83
C LYS A 135 40.95 -11.32 -31.70
N MET A 136 40.19 -11.39 -32.81
CA MET A 136 40.25 -12.52 -33.74
C MET A 136 41.55 -12.52 -34.55
N LEU A 137 42.06 -11.35 -34.95
CA LEU A 137 43.32 -11.22 -35.69
C LEU A 137 44.55 -11.46 -34.83
N ALA A 138 44.46 -11.21 -33.52
CA ALA A 138 45.52 -11.55 -32.56
C ALA A 138 45.68 -13.07 -32.34
N ASP A 139 44.70 -13.88 -32.76
CA ASP A 139 44.69 -15.34 -32.62
C ASP A 139 44.83 -16.00 -34.02
N PRO A 140 45.98 -16.64 -34.33
CA PRO A 140 46.26 -17.16 -35.67
C PRO A 140 45.23 -18.17 -36.20
N GLU A 141 44.63 -18.99 -35.34
CA GLU A 141 43.63 -20.00 -35.74
C GLU A 141 42.29 -19.34 -36.08
N LYS A 142 41.87 -18.35 -35.28
CA LYS A 142 40.62 -17.60 -35.52
C LYS A 142 40.73 -16.68 -36.73
N ALA A 143 41.91 -16.09 -36.96
CA ALA A 143 42.20 -15.31 -38.16
C ALA A 143 42.06 -16.15 -39.44
N ALA A 144 42.59 -17.38 -39.44
CA ALA A 144 42.47 -18.29 -40.59
C ALA A 144 41.01 -18.72 -40.86
N ALA A 145 40.24 -19.03 -39.81
CA ALA A 145 38.83 -19.39 -39.92
C ALA A 145 37.96 -18.23 -40.43
N LEU A 146 38.24 -17.01 -39.99
CA LEU A 146 37.55 -15.80 -40.45
C LEU A 146 37.84 -15.53 -41.93
N GLY A 147 39.08 -15.72 -42.37
CA GLY A 147 39.47 -15.54 -43.77
C GLY A 147 38.75 -16.50 -44.72
N GLN A 148 38.61 -17.77 -44.32
CA GLN A 148 37.85 -18.76 -45.08
C GLN A 148 36.35 -18.41 -45.20
N GLN A 149 35.74 -17.88 -44.13
CA GLN A 149 34.33 -17.49 -44.15
C GLN A 149 34.05 -16.21 -44.95
N MET A 150 35.00 -15.28 -45.00
CA MET A 150 34.84 -14.01 -45.72
C MET A 150 35.25 -14.08 -47.20
N GLY A 151 35.61 -15.28 -47.69
CA GLY A 151 36.11 -15.47 -49.07
C GLY A 151 37.42 -14.75 -49.34
N PHE A 152 38.13 -14.33 -48.29
CA PHE A 152 39.35 -13.53 -48.34
C PHE A 152 40.44 -14.23 -47.53
N ASP A 153 41.46 -14.76 -48.20
CA ASP A 153 42.52 -15.52 -47.57
C ASP A 153 43.46 -14.60 -46.76
N LEU A 154 43.11 -14.38 -45.48
CA LEU A 154 43.86 -13.55 -44.53
C LEU A 154 45.30 -14.06 -44.31
N SER A 155 45.62 -15.30 -44.70
CA SER A 155 46.97 -15.87 -44.65
C SER A 155 47.93 -15.31 -45.70
N ARG A 156 47.43 -14.55 -46.69
CA ARG A 156 48.23 -13.88 -47.73
C ARG A 156 48.64 -12.45 -47.39
N LEU A 157 48.19 -11.93 -46.24
CA LEU A 157 48.63 -10.63 -45.77
C LEU A 157 50.09 -10.72 -45.28
N PRO A 158 50.97 -9.77 -45.64
CA PRO A 158 52.32 -9.72 -45.10
C PRO A 158 52.30 -9.73 -43.56
N PRO A 159 53.22 -10.45 -42.88
CA PRO A 159 53.27 -10.48 -41.42
C PRO A 159 53.42 -9.05 -40.87
N GLY A 160 52.49 -8.64 -40.01
CA GLY A 160 52.44 -7.29 -39.42
C GLY A 160 51.53 -6.28 -40.12
N THR A 161 50.76 -6.67 -41.14
CA THR A 161 49.78 -5.77 -41.79
C THR A 161 48.46 -5.78 -41.00
N ASP A 162 48.04 -4.63 -40.46
CA ASP A 162 46.75 -4.52 -39.78
C ASP A 162 45.60 -4.53 -40.80
N LEU A 163 44.55 -5.31 -40.53
CA LEU A 163 43.37 -5.38 -41.40
C LEU A 163 42.70 -4.01 -41.53
N PHE A 164 42.75 -3.17 -40.48
CA PHE A 164 42.18 -1.83 -40.49
C PHE A 164 42.92 -0.87 -41.43
N ASP A 165 44.19 -1.14 -41.77
CA ASP A 165 44.95 -0.37 -42.77
C ASP A 165 44.68 -0.82 -44.21
N VAL A 166 44.26 -2.07 -44.38
CA VAL A 166 44.00 -2.70 -45.69
C VAL A 166 42.56 -2.48 -46.14
N LEU A 167 41.59 -2.56 -45.23
CA LEU A 167 40.17 -2.38 -45.52
C LEU A 167 39.83 -1.10 -46.30
N PRO A 168 40.39 0.09 -45.95
CA PRO A 168 40.13 1.31 -46.71
C PRO A 168 40.69 1.28 -48.14
N ARG A 169 41.74 0.50 -48.37
CA ARG A 169 42.46 0.37 -49.66
C ARG A 169 41.87 -0.70 -50.59
N MET A 170 40.91 -1.49 -50.10
CA MET A 170 40.22 -2.50 -50.91
C MET A 170 39.26 -1.86 -51.94
N PRO A 171 39.05 -2.50 -53.11
CA PRO A 171 37.99 -2.13 -54.04
C PRO A 171 36.62 -2.03 -53.34
N GLU A 172 35.83 -1.00 -53.66
CA GLU A 172 34.59 -0.69 -52.91
C GLU A 172 33.59 -1.85 -52.88
N ASN A 173 33.50 -2.61 -53.97
CA ASN A 173 32.63 -3.78 -54.09
C ASN A 173 33.02 -4.90 -53.11
N ILE A 174 34.32 -5.17 -52.92
CA ILE A 174 34.82 -6.19 -51.99
C ILE A 174 34.70 -5.67 -50.55
N ARG A 175 35.06 -4.41 -50.32
CA ARG A 175 34.95 -3.74 -49.00
C ARG A 175 33.52 -3.77 -48.48
N ALA A 176 32.54 -3.45 -49.34
CA ALA A 176 31.12 -3.48 -48.97
C ALA A 176 30.64 -4.89 -48.62
N GLN A 177 31.04 -5.92 -49.39
CA GLN A 177 30.67 -7.31 -49.10
C GLN A 177 31.24 -7.78 -47.75
N VAL A 178 32.50 -7.46 -47.46
CA VAL A 178 33.16 -7.80 -46.19
C VAL A 178 32.47 -7.11 -45.01
N ILE A 179 32.16 -5.81 -45.12
CA ILE A 179 31.45 -5.07 -44.06
C ILE A 179 30.05 -5.63 -43.83
N VAL A 180 29.31 -5.98 -44.89
CA VAL A 180 27.96 -6.57 -44.77
C VAL A 180 28.02 -7.93 -44.07
N ALA A 181 28.94 -8.81 -44.45
CA ALA A 181 29.08 -10.13 -43.82
C ALA A 181 29.44 -10.04 -42.32
N ILE A 182 30.33 -9.09 -41.96
CA ILE A 182 30.68 -8.82 -40.56
C ILE A 182 29.46 -8.27 -39.82
N ASN A 183 28.78 -7.28 -40.40
CA ASN A 183 27.61 -6.65 -39.78
C ASN A 183 26.46 -7.64 -39.57
N GLU A 184 26.20 -8.56 -40.50
CA GLU A 184 25.18 -9.61 -40.34
C GLU A 184 25.50 -10.55 -39.17
N ARG A 185 26.77 -10.94 -39.02
CA ARG A 185 27.21 -11.82 -37.92
C ARG A 185 27.03 -11.18 -36.56
N PHE A 186 27.34 -9.89 -36.43
CA PHE A 186 27.17 -9.17 -35.17
C PHE A 186 25.72 -8.69 -34.96
N ALA A 187 24.96 -8.44 -36.01
CA ALA A 187 23.53 -8.12 -35.91
C ALA A 187 22.71 -9.28 -35.33
N ALA A 188 23.14 -10.54 -35.54
CA ALA A 188 22.52 -11.72 -34.93
C ALA A 188 22.60 -11.73 -33.39
N LEU A 189 23.47 -10.93 -32.77
CA LEU A 189 23.63 -10.82 -31.33
C LEU A 189 22.57 -9.91 -30.67
N GLY A 190 21.88 -9.08 -31.45
CA GLY A 190 20.89 -8.10 -30.97
C GLY A 190 21.53 -6.89 -30.27
N ASP A 191 20.84 -5.74 -30.35
CA ASP A 191 21.39 -4.44 -29.91
C ASP A 191 21.78 -4.42 -28.43
N ASN A 192 20.99 -5.03 -27.55
CA ASN A 192 21.27 -5.05 -26.11
C ASN A 192 22.58 -5.78 -25.77
N MET A 193 22.84 -6.91 -26.42
CA MET A 193 24.08 -7.66 -26.18
C MET A 193 25.28 -6.92 -26.78
N LEU A 194 25.11 -6.28 -27.94
CA LEU A 194 26.14 -5.41 -28.52
C LEU A 194 26.48 -4.25 -27.58
N VAL A 195 25.48 -3.56 -27.02
CA VAL A 195 25.72 -2.48 -26.05
C VAL A 195 26.45 -3.01 -24.82
N GLN A 196 26.03 -4.14 -24.26
CA GLN A 196 26.70 -4.72 -23.08
C GLN A 196 28.15 -5.12 -23.36
N MET A 197 28.44 -5.68 -24.53
CA MET A 197 29.81 -5.99 -24.95
C MET A 197 30.63 -4.72 -25.19
N ALA A 198 30.04 -3.69 -25.78
CA ALA A 198 30.68 -2.41 -26.07
C ALA A 198 31.11 -1.69 -24.80
N VAL A 199 30.34 -1.77 -23.72
CA VAL A 199 30.72 -1.21 -22.42
C VAL A 199 32.07 -1.77 -21.94
N GLY A 200 32.32 -3.07 -22.15
CA GLY A 200 33.63 -3.67 -21.86
C GLY A 200 34.76 -3.10 -22.73
N VAL A 201 34.47 -2.76 -23.99
CA VAL A 201 35.43 -2.10 -24.90
C VAL A 201 35.72 -0.67 -24.44
N VAL A 202 34.69 0.09 -24.08
CA VAL A 202 34.84 1.46 -23.54
C VAL A 202 35.63 1.46 -22.24
N LYS A 203 35.41 0.48 -21.36
CA LYS A 203 36.21 0.31 -20.15
C LYS A 203 37.69 0.09 -20.48
N ALA A 204 38.01 -0.79 -21.42
CA ALA A 204 39.39 -1.02 -21.87
C ALA A 204 40.00 0.22 -22.52
N GLU A 205 39.21 1.03 -23.23
CA GLU A 205 39.64 2.32 -23.77
C GLU A 205 40.04 3.31 -22.67
N TYR A 206 39.23 3.42 -21.61
CA TYR A 206 39.56 4.27 -20.46
C TYR A 206 40.80 3.78 -19.71
N GLU A 207 40.99 2.47 -19.57
CA GLU A 207 42.23 1.90 -19.01
C GLU A 207 43.45 2.27 -19.87
N ALA A 208 43.33 2.22 -21.19
CA ALA A 208 44.38 2.63 -22.11
C ALA A 208 44.67 4.14 -22.06
N LEU A 209 43.67 4.97 -21.72
CA LEU A 209 43.83 6.40 -21.46
C LEU A 209 44.36 6.71 -20.03
N GLY A 210 44.67 5.69 -19.23
CA GLY A 210 45.25 5.82 -17.89
C GLY A 210 44.25 6.19 -16.80
N VAL A 211 42.95 6.02 -17.05
CA VAL A 211 41.90 6.28 -16.06
C VAL A 211 41.88 5.16 -15.02
N GLU A 212 41.93 5.52 -13.73
CA GLU A 212 41.72 4.57 -12.63
C GLU A 212 40.25 4.09 -12.61
N THR A 213 39.99 2.95 -13.25
CA THR A 213 38.65 2.38 -13.34
C THR A 213 38.04 2.06 -11.97
N ALA A 214 38.85 1.69 -10.98
CA ALA A 214 38.40 1.46 -9.60
C ALA A 214 37.88 2.73 -8.93
N ALA A 215 38.54 3.88 -9.12
CA ALA A 215 38.10 5.15 -8.57
C ALA A 215 36.80 5.64 -9.23
N ARG A 216 36.69 5.46 -10.57
CA ARG A 216 35.46 5.76 -11.33
C ARG A 216 34.28 4.91 -10.85
N GLN A 217 34.50 3.61 -10.71
CA GLN A 217 33.52 2.67 -10.17
C GLN A 217 33.03 3.09 -8.77
N MET A 218 33.96 3.34 -7.84
CA MET A 218 33.61 3.75 -6.47
C MET A 218 32.81 5.05 -6.46
N ARG A 219 33.23 6.05 -7.25
CA ARG A 219 32.52 7.32 -7.37
C ARG A 219 31.10 7.13 -7.89
N TYR A 220 30.91 6.29 -8.91
CA TYR A 220 29.58 5.97 -9.44
C TYR A 220 28.69 5.31 -8.38
N ILE A 221 29.19 4.28 -7.70
CA ILE A 221 28.46 3.57 -6.63
C ILE A 221 28.07 4.55 -5.51
N LEU A 222 28.98 5.44 -5.09
CA LEU A 222 28.70 6.43 -4.06
C LEU A 222 27.65 7.46 -4.50
N LEU A 223 27.72 7.96 -5.74
CA LEU A 223 26.75 8.93 -6.25
C LEU A 223 25.35 8.32 -6.36
N VAL A 224 25.23 7.14 -6.97
CA VAL A 224 23.95 6.44 -7.10
C VAL A 224 23.43 6.00 -5.72
N GLY A 225 24.31 5.54 -4.83
CA GLY A 225 23.99 5.19 -3.45
C GLY A 225 23.51 6.39 -2.62
N LEU A 226 24.13 7.56 -2.76
CA LEU A 226 23.66 8.80 -2.14
C LEU A 226 22.29 9.22 -2.69
N GLY A 227 22.05 9.04 -4.00
CA GLY A 227 20.74 9.21 -4.61
C GLY A 227 19.68 8.29 -3.99
N MET A 228 20.02 7.00 -3.81
CA MET A 228 19.16 6.01 -3.15
C MET A 228 18.83 6.40 -1.70
N LEU A 229 19.81 6.91 -0.94
CA LEU A 229 19.60 7.43 0.42
C LEU A 229 18.69 8.67 0.42
N GLY A 230 18.87 9.58 -0.54
CA GLY A 230 18.00 10.75 -0.71
C GLY A 230 16.54 10.36 -0.99
N VAL A 231 16.32 9.41 -1.90
CA VAL A 231 14.97 8.86 -2.19
C VAL A 231 14.39 8.16 -0.97
N THR A 232 15.21 7.41 -0.22
CA THR A 232 14.78 6.77 1.03
C THR A 232 14.36 7.80 2.07
N LEU A 233 15.09 8.91 2.21
CA LEU A 233 14.74 10.00 3.11
C LEU A 233 13.40 10.64 2.73
N VAL A 234 13.16 10.87 1.43
CA VAL A 234 11.86 11.37 0.93
C VAL A 234 10.74 10.38 1.28
N SER A 235 10.96 9.07 1.09
CA SER A 235 9.99 8.03 1.48
C SER A 235 9.68 8.08 2.98
N ILE A 236 10.69 8.23 3.84
CA ILE A 236 10.52 8.33 5.29
C ILE A 236 9.71 9.58 5.67
N LEU A 237 10.05 10.74 5.11
CA LEU A 237 9.32 11.99 5.37
C LEU A 237 7.86 11.89 4.91
N ALA A 238 7.62 11.30 3.74
CA ALA A 238 6.28 11.03 3.24
C ALA A 238 5.52 10.07 4.18
N ALA A 239 6.14 8.98 4.63
CA ALA A 239 5.54 8.01 5.55
C ALA A 239 5.16 8.63 6.90
N ILE A 240 6.01 9.50 7.44
CA ILE A 240 5.72 10.26 8.67
C ILE A 240 4.53 11.20 8.43
N GLY A 241 4.53 11.93 7.31
CA GLY A 241 3.43 12.82 6.93
C GLY A 241 2.10 12.08 6.79
N VAL A 242 2.08 10.94 6.09
CA VAL A 242 0.91 10.06 5.99
C VAL A 242 0.45 9.63 7.38
N GLY A 243 1.36 9.17 8.23
CA GLY A 243 1.03 8.76 9.60
C GLY A 243 0.38 9.89 10.41
N TYR A 244 0.92 11.11 10.29
CA TYR A 244 0.40 12.31 10.95
C TYR A 244 -1.02 12.66 10.46
N PHE A 245 -1.23 12.78 9.15
CA PHE A 245 -2.53 13.15 8.59
C PHE A 245 -3.58 12.06 8.81
N ALA A 246 -3.20 10.77 8.71
CA ALA A 246 -4.09 9.65 9.01
C ALA A 246 -4.51 9.67 10.49
N ALA A 247 -3.57 9.86 11.42
CA ALA A 247 -3.87 9.90 12.85
C ALA A 247 -4.75 11.10 13.21
N ARG A 248 -4.44 12.29 12.68
CA ARG A 248 -5.21 13.52 12.93
C ARG A 248 -6.62 13.43 12.38
N THR A 249 -6.78 12.86 11.17
CA THR A 249 -8.10 12.62 10.56
C THR A 249 -8.90 11.61 11.37
N ALA A 250 -8.31 10.45 11.68
CA ALA A 250 -8.98 9.40 12.44
C ALA A 250 -9.42 9.87 13.84
N ALA A 251 -8.54 10.57 14.56
CA ALA A 251 -8.84 11.12 15.87
C ALA A 251 -9.90 12.24 15.81
N GLY A 252 -9.84 13.09 14.79
CA GLY A 252 -10.84 14.15 14.57
C GLY A 252 -12.24 13.59 14.34
N VAL A 253 -12.37 12.64 13.41
CA VAL A 253 -13.64 11.94 13.15
C VAL A 253 -14.14 11.23 14.41
N ALA A 254 -13.26 10.59 15.17
CA ALA A 254 -13.64 9.92 16.41
C ALA A 254 -14.11 10.89 17.49
N ARG A 255 -13.50 12.08 17.59
CA ARG A 255 -13.96 13.15 18.49
C ARG A 255 -15.36 13.60 18.11
N ASP A 256 -15.58 13.92 16.83
CA ASP A 256 -16.86 14.44 16.35
C ASP A 256 -17.98 13.40 16.48
N LEU A 257 -17.68 12.12 16.22
CA LEU A 257 -18.62 11.02 16.46
C LEU A 257 -18.96 10.87 17.95
N ARG A 258 -17.97 10.96 18.85
CA ARG A 258 -18.24 10.88 20.30
C ARG A 258 -19.13 12.03 20.74
N ASP A 259 -18.86 13.24 20.28
CA ASP A 259 -19.64 14.43 20.60
C ASP A 259 -21.09 14.31 20.10
N ALA A 260 -21.28 13.87 18.86
CA ALA A 260 -22.60 13.68 18.27
C ALA A 260 -23.40 12.58 18.98
N VAL A 261 -22.79 11.42 19.25
CA VAL A 261 -23.45 10.32 19.96
C VAL A 261 -23.79 10.74 21.39
N PHE A 262 -22.86 11.38 22.10
CA PHE A 262 -23.09 11.85 23.46
C PHE A 262 -24.23 12.86 23.52
N THR A 263 -24.22 13.86 22.65
CA THR A 263 -25.28 14.87 22.56
C THR A 263 -26.63 14.23 22.24
N LYS A 264 -26.67 13.26 21.34
CA LYS A 264 -27.89 12.53 21.00
C LYS A 264 -28.44 11.76 22.20
N VAL A 265 -27.58 11.03 22.91
CA VAL A 265 -27.95 10.19 24.07
C VAL A 265 -28.42 11.01 25.26
N VAL A 266 -27.82 12.17 25.54
CA VAL A 266 -28.28 13.04 26.64
C VAL A 266 -29.68 13.61 26.39
N ASN A 267 -30.10 13.71 25.12
CA ASN A 267 -31.44 14.18 24.73
C ASN A 267 -32.47 13.04 24.61
N PHE A 268 -32.12 11.79 24.92
CA PHE A 268 -33.05 10.67 24.91
C PHE A 268 -33.98 10.66 26.12
N SER A 269 -35.21 10.21 25.90
CA SER A 269 -36.17 9.93 26.97
C SER A 269 -35.95 8.53 27.54
N ALA A 270 -36.70 8.18 28.58
CA ALA A 270 -36.65 6.84 29.16
C ALA A 270 -37.02 5.75 28.13
N ALA A 271 -37.83 6.08 27.11
CA ALA A 271 -38.20 5.14 26.05
C ALA A 271 -36.97 4.66 25.25
N GLU A 272 -36.11 5.58 24.80
CA GLU A 272 -34.92 5.22 24.03
C GLU A 272 -33.86 4.55 24.91
N PHE A 273 -33.72 4.94 26.19
CA PHE A 273 -32.85 4.24 27.13
C PHE A 273 -33.28 2.78 27.34
N ASN A 274 -34.58 2.51 27.38
CA ASN A 274 -35.10 1.15 27.45
C ASN A 274 -34.88 0.37 26.15
N ARG A 275 -35.01 1.02 24.98
CA ARG A 275 -34.74 0.39 23.67
C ARG A 275 -33.27 0.00 23.50
N PHE A 276 -32.34 0.92 23.80
CA PHE A 276 -30.92 0.68 23.55
C PHE A 276 -30.20 0.03 24.73
N SER A 277 -30.66 0.22 25.97
CA SER A 277 -29.95 -0.02 27.22
C SER A 277 -28.73 0.88 27.44
N THR A 278 -28.51 1.31 28.69
CA THR A 278 -27.36 2.14 29.09
C THR A 278 -26.03 1.47 28.74
N ALA A 279 -25.90 0.15 28.95
CA ALA A 279 -24.67 -0.59 28.66
C ALA A 279 -24.29 -0.58 27.17
N SER A 280 -25.28 -0.72 26.28
CA SER A 280 -25.08 -0.63 24.83
C SER A 280 -24.64 0.78 24.43
N LEU A 281 -25.28 1.82 24.97
CA LEU A 281 -24.95 3.22 24.67
C LEU A 281 -23.51 3.57 25.12
N ILE A 282 -23.06 3.06 26.26
CA ILE A 282 -21.66 3.17 26.71
C ILE A 282 -20.72 2.52 25.70
N THR A 283 -21.02 1.28 25.27
CA THR A 283 -20.19 0.55 24.31
C THR A 283 -20.12 1.25 22.95
N ARG A 284 -21.27 1.76 22.46
CA ARG A 284 -21.37 2.51 21.20
C ARG A 284 -20.59 3.83 21.25
N THR A 285 -20.56 4.51 22.39
CA THR A 285 -19.81 5.78 22.55
C THR A 285 -18.31 5.56 22.72
N THR A 286 -17.89 4.40 23.22
CA THR A 286 -16.49 4.11 23.56
C THR A 286 -15.81 3.19 22.55
N ASN A 287 -16.10 1.89 22.62
CA ASN A 287 -15.42 0.86 21.84
C ASN A 287 -15.73 0.98 20.35
N ASP A 288 -17.00 1.19 19.99
CA ASP A 288 -17.40 1.23 18.58
C ASP A 288 -16.78 2.43 17.86
N VAL A 289 -16.75 3.60 18.50
CA VAL A 289 -16.07 4.79 17.93
C VAL A 289 -14.56 4.55 17.81
N THR A 290 -13.94 3.88 18.79
CA THR A 290 -12.51 3.53 18.73
C THR A 290 -12.21 2.56 17.59
N GLN A 291 -13.13 1.65 17.29
CA GLN A 291 -13.02 0.75 16.15
C GLN A 291 -13.13 1.48 14.81
N ILE A 292 -14.07 2.44 14.69
CA ILE A 292 -14.16 3.33 13.52
C ILE A 292 -12.88 4.15 13.36
N GLN A 293 -12.35 4.72 14.45
CA GLN A 293 -11.09 5.46 14.47
C GLN A 293 -9.93 4.61 13.92
N THR A 294 -9.81 3.38 14.43
CA THR A 294 -8.72 2.47 14.05
C THR A 294 -8.81 2.09 12.58
N VAL A 295 -10.01 1.73 12.10
CA VAL A 295 -10.17 1.36 10.68
C VAL A 295 -9.99 2.55 9.77
N LEU A 296 -10.45 3.75 10.13
CA LEU A 296 -10.20 4.95 9.31
C LEU A 296 -8.70 5.24 9.18
N PHE A 297 -7.94 5.07 10.27
CA PHE A 297 -6.48 5.16 10.23
C PHE A 297 -5.86 4.11 9.30
N LEU A 298 -6.29 2.85 9.39
CA LEU A 298 -5.79 1.76 8.55
C LEU A 298 -6.16 1.94 7.07
N ILE A 299 -7.37 2.45 6.78
CA ILE A 299 -7.80 2.73 5.40
C ILE A 299 -6.87 3.77 4.77
N ILE A 300 -6.68 4.90 5.45
CA ILE A 300 -5.81 5.97 4.94
C ILE A 300 -4.38 5.45 4.78
N ARG A 301 -3.84 4.72 5.76
CA ARG A 301 -2.42 4.35 5.77
C ARG A 301 -2.07 3.11 4.94
N LEU A 302 -2.91 2.08 4.95
CA LEU A 302 -2.60 0.76 4.39
C LEU A 302 -3.47 0.43 3.17
N MET A 303 -4.77 0.69 3.25
CA MET A 303 -5.70 0.28 2.18
C MET A 303 -5.46 1.05 0.88
N PHE A 304 -5.08 2.34 0.94
CA PHE A 304 -4.66 3.07 -0.25
C PHE A 304 -3.22 2.74 -0.67
N PHE A 305 -2.31 2.53 0.28
CA PHE A 305 -0.90 2.26 -0.02
C PHE A 305 -0.71 0.94 -0.76
N ALA A 306 -1.41 -0.12 -0.33
CA ALA A 306 -1.20 -1.46 -0.84
C ALA A 306 -1.51 -1.59 -2.35
N PRO A 307 -2.63 -1.09 -2.91
CA PRO A 307 -2.85 -1.08 -4.36
C PRO A 307 -1.84 -0.24 -5.13
N ILE A 308 -1.44 0.93 -4.60
CA ILE A 308 -0.45 1.80 -5.26
C ILE A 308 0.89 1.05 -5.38
N LEU A 309 1.35 0.45 -4.29
CA LEU A 309 2.60 -0.31 -4.26
C LEU A 309 2.50 -1.60 -5.10
N GLY A 310 1.38 -2.31 -5.03
CA GLY A 310 1.18 -3.58 -5.75
C GLY A 310 1.09 -3.38 -7.26
N ILE A 311 0.29 -2.43 -7.72
CA ILE A 311 0.17 -2.10 -9.15
C ILE A 311 1.50 -1.52 -9.66
N GLY A 312 2.09 -0.57 -8.93
CA GLY A 312 3.39 0.00 -9.30
C GLY A 312 4.50 -1.06 -9.35
N GLY A 313 4.53 -2.00 -8.40
CA GLY A 313 5.49 -3.10 -8.39
C GLY A 313 5.32 -4.05 -9.58
N ILE A 314 4.08 -4.33 -9.99
CA ILE A 314 3.82 -5.10 -11.22
C ILE A 314 4.33 -4.35 -12.45
N LEU A 315 4.01 -3.06 -12.58
CA LEU A 315 4.43 -2.25 -13.74
C LEU A 315 5.96 -2.20 -13.86
N HIS A 316 6.66 -1.83 -12.80
CA HIS A 316 8.13 -1.77 -12.80
C HIS A 316 8.77 -3.15 -13.04
N ALA A 317 8.20 -4.23 -12.51
CA ALA A 317 8.70 -5.57 -12.78
C ALA A 317 8.55 -5.97 -14.26
N LEU A 318 7.43 -5.60 -14.90
CA LEU A 318 7.20 -5.86 -16.32
C LEU A 318 8.14 -5.03 -17.19
N ASP A 319 8.42 -3.78 -16.82
CA ASP A 319 9.38 -2.92 -17.53
C ASP A 319 10.81 -3.45 -17.40
N THR A 320 11.15 -4.03 -16.24
CA THR A 320 12.50 -4.56 -15.95
C THR A 320 12.77 -5.88 -16.64
N ALA A 321 11.82 -6.82 -16.63
CA ALA A 321 11.99 -8.15 -17.23
C ALA A 321 10.67 -8.68 -17.84
N PRO A 322 10.29 -8.20 -19.05
CA PRO A 322 9.01 -8.54 -19.68
C PRO A 322 8.78 -10.05 -19.84
N ASN A 323 9.85 -10.80 -20.13
CA ASN A 323 9.78 -12.25 -20.35
C ASN A 323 9.45 -13.06 -19.09
N MET A 324 9.49 -12.44 -17.90
CA MET A 324 9.29 -13.09 -16.60
C MET A 324 7.91 -12.78 -15.98
N TRP A 325 7.00 -12.13 -16.71
CA TRP A 325 5.67 -11.73 -16.22
C TRP A 325 4.86 -12.88 -15.59
N TRP A 326 4.98 -14.08 -16.15
CA TRP A 326 4.21 -15.26 -15.73
C TRP A 326 4.54 -15.70 -14.30
N ILE A 327 5.74 -15.38 -13.81
CA ILE A 327 6.15 -15.68 -12.43
C ILE A 327 5.30 -14.87 -11.44
N LEU A 328 5.02 -13.60 -11.77
CA LEU A 328 4.13 -12.74 -10.97
C LEU A 328 2.67 -13.26 -11.01
N ALA A 329 2.20 -13.65 -12.19
CA ALA A 329 0.86 -14.23 -12.31
C ALA A 329 0.71 -15.53 -11.51
N LEU A 330 1.72 -16.41 -11.57
CA LEU A 330 1.77 -17.66 -10.82
C LEU A 330 1.75 -17.40 -9.31
N VAL A 331 2.59 -16.50 -8.81
CA VAL A 331 2.64 -16.25 -7.35
C VAL A 331 1.35 -15.62 -6.84
N LEU A 332 0.73 -14.70 -7.59
CA LEU A 332 -0.55 -14.12 -7.23
C LEU A 332 -1.68 -15.16 -7.24
N ALA A 333 -1.67 -16.10 -8.18
CA ALA A 333 -2.63 -17.20 -8.21
C ALA A 333 -2.46 -18.12 -7.00
N VAL A 334 -1.23 -18.54 -6.71
CA VAL A 334 -0.91 -19.38 -5.54
C VAL A 334 -1.29 -18.67 -4.23
N LEU A 335 -0.97 -17.38 -4.10
CA LEU A 335 -1.38 -16.58 -2.93
C LEU A 335 -2.88 -16.52 -2.77
N SER A 336 -3.62 -16.29 -3.87
CA SER A 336 -5.08 -16.23 -3.85
C SER A 336 -5.69 -17.55 -3.39
N VAL A 337 -5.12 -18.69 -3.82
CA VAL A 337 -5.56 -20.03 -3.38
C VAL A 337 -5.26 -20.26 -1.89
N ILE A 338 -4.04 -19.94 -1.45
CA ILE A 338 -3.63 -20.09 -0.04
C ILE A 338 -4.53 -19.27 0.88
N ILE A 339 -4.66 -17.97 0.57
CA ILE A 339 -5.43 -17.03 1.38
C ILE A 339 -6.92 -17.37 1.32
N GLY A 340 -7.45 -17.62 0.12
CA GLY A 340 -8.85 -18.02 -0.07
C GLY A 340 -9.20 -19.28 0.72
N GLY A 341 -8.31 -20.28 0.70
CA GLY A 341 -8.45 -21.51 1.49
C GLY A 341 -8.46 -21.25 3.00
N ILE A 342 -7.52 -20.44 3.50
CA ILE A 342 -7.48 -20.04 4.93
C ILE A 342 -8.76 -19.32 5.32
N ILE A 343 -9.17 -18.28 4.57
CA ILE A 343 -10.39 -17.51 4.85
C ILE A 343 -11.62 -18.42 4.84
N ALA A 344 -11.77 -19.29 3.84
CA ALA A 344 -12.89 -20.21 3.73
C ALA A 344 -13.01 -21.16 4.94
N ILE A 345 -11.88 -21.63 5.47
CA ILE A 345 -11.83 -22.52 6.64
C ILE A 345 -12.05 -21.75 7.95
N THR A 346 -11.40 -20.59 8.10
CA THR A 346 -11.35 -19.89 9.39
C THR A 346 -12.57 -19.00 9.63
N LEU A 347 -13.13 -18.34 8.62
CA LEU A 347 -14.29 -17.44 8.77
C LEU A 347 -15.52 -18.10 9.43
N PRO A 348 -15.98 -19.31 9.03
CA PRO A 348 -17.10 -19.97 9.71
C PRO A 348 -16.76 -20.33 11.16
N LYS A 349 -15.52 -20.77 11.43
CA LYS A 349 -15.07 -21.09 12.79
C LYS A 349 -14.96 -19.85 13.68
N PHE A 350 -14.56 -18.69 13.13
CA PHE A 350 -14.62 -17.41 13.86
C PHE A 350 -16.05 -17.06 14.29
N ARG A 351 -17.05 -17.29 13.44
CA ARG A 351 -18.46 -17.07 13.79
C ARG A 351 -18.93 -18.00 14.91
N ILE A 352 -18.54 -19.28 14.87
CA ILE A 352 -18.83 -20.25 15.94
C ILE A 352 -18.14 -19.83 17.24
N MET A 353 -16.87 -19.44 17.17
CA MET A 353 -16.10 -18.98 18.32
C MET A 353 -16.78 -17.82 19.04
N GLN A 354 -17.35 -16.85 18.31
CA GLN A 354 -18.13 -15.76 18.94
C GLN A 354 -19.33 -16.28 19.74
N LYS A 355 -20.13 -17.19 19.16
CA LYS A 355 -21.26 -17.80 19.89
C LYS A 355 -20.84 -18.55 21.15
N LEU A 356 -19.66 -19.20 21.12
CA LEU A 356 -19.11 -19.90 22.28
C LEU A 356 -18.63 -18.94 23.38
N VAL A 357 -18.06 -17.79 23.01
CA VAL A 357 -17.74 -16.71 23.95
C VAL A 357 -19.02 -16.20 24.63
N ASP A 358 -20.09 -15.97 23.86
CA ASP A 358 -21.37 -15.53 24.41
C ASP A 358 -21.96 -16.56 25.40
N ARG A 359 -21.89 -17.85 25.06
CA ARG A 359 -22.32 -18.95 25.94
C ARG A 359 -21.49 -19.02 27.23
N LEU A 360 -20.17 -18.87 27.14
CA LEU A 360 -19.29 -18.87 28.31
C LEU A 360 -19.63 -17.70 29.25
N ASN A 361 -19.82 -16.50 28.69
CA ASN A 361 -20.24 -15.31 29.45
C ASN A 361 -21.61 -15.49 30.10
N LEU A 362 -22.55 -16.14 29.41
CA LEU A 362 -23.87 -16.45 29.96
C LEU A 362 -23.78 -17.37 31.19
N VAL A 363 -23.06 -18.50 31.07
CA VAL A 363 -22.87 -19.45 32.19
C VAL A 363 -22.19 -18.76 33.38
N LEU A 364 -21.17 -17.94 33.12
CA LEU A 364 -20.50 -17.18 34.17
C LEU A 364 -21.47 -16.21 34.88
N ARG A 365 -22.29 -15.47 34.13
CA ARG A 365 -23.26 -14.52 34.69
C ARG A 365 -24.33 -15.22 35.53
N GLU A 366 -24.84 -16.35 35.07
CA GLU A 366 -25.81 -17.16 35.82
C GLU A 366 -25.21 -17.69 37.13
N ASN A 367 -23.97 -18.17 37.11
CA ASN A 367 -23.26 -18.63 38.31
C ASN A 367 -23.03 -17.51 39.33
N LEU A 368 -22.69 -16.30 38.87
CA LEU A 368 -22.51 -15.15 39.75
C LEU A 368 -23.84 -14.67 40.36
N THR A 369 -24.89 -14.59 39.54
CA THR A 369 -26.22 -14.12 39.99
C THR A 369 -26.89 -15.16 40.91
N GLY A 370 -26.74 -16.44 40.58
CA GLY A 370 -27.32 -17.58 41.29
C GLY A 370 -26.43 -18.15 42.39
N LEU A 371 -25.32 -17.50 42.77
CA LEU A 371 -24.31 -18.07 43.66
C LEU A 371 -24.88 -18.60 44.99
N LEU A 372 -25.81 -17.85 45.59
CA LEU A 372 -26.50 -18.25 46.82
C LEU A 372 -27.37 -19.49 46.62
N VAL A 373 -28.08 -19.58 45.49
CA VAL A 373 -28.93 -20.72 45.14
C VAL A 373 -28.08 -21.95 44.88
N VAL A 374 -27.01 -21.82 44.08
CA VAL A 374 -26.09 -22.92 43.78
C VAL A 374 -25.49 -23.48 45.07
N ARG A 375 -25.10 -22.62 46.02
CA ARG A 375 -24.60 -23.05 47.34
C ARG A 375 -25.67 -23.67 48.22
N ALA A 376 -26.87 -23.09 48.26
CA ALA A 376 -27.98 -23.59 49.07
C ALA A 376 -28.41 -25.00 48.66
N PHE A 377 -28.32 -25.34 47.36
CA PHE A 377 -28.64 -26.65 46.83
C PHE A 377 -27.42 -27.58 46.65
N ASN A 378 -26.22 -27.16 47.07
CA ASN A 378 -24.95 -27.89 46.93
C ASN A 378 -24.64 -28.34 45.47
N ARG A 379 -24.99 -27.51 44.49
CA ARG A 379 -24.91 -27.78 43.04
C ARG A 379 -23.58 -27.31 42.41
N GLN A 380 -22.61 -26.86 43.21
CA GLN A 380 -21.32 -26.34 42.72
C GLN A 380 -20.60 -27.32 41.78
N PRO A 381 -20.51 -28.64 42.05
CA PRO A 381 -19.82 -29.56 41.14
C PRO A 381 -20.48 -29.66 39.76
N GLU A 382 -21.81 -29.51 39.69
CA GLU A 382 -22.55 -29.54 38.43
C GLU A 382 -22.34 -28.26 37.63
N GLU A 383 -22.38 -27.10 38.28
CA GLU A 383 -22.11 -25.81 37.64
C GLU A 383 -20.65 -25.67 37.19
N THR A 384 -19.69 -26.23 37.94
CA THR A 384 -18.29 -26.31 37.50
C THR A 384 -18.17 -27.13 36.22
N LYS A 385 -18.81 -28.31 36.15
CA LYS A 385 -18.82 -29.12 34.92
C LYS A 385 -19.47 -28.39 33.74
N ARG A 386 -20.56 -27.66 33.99
CA ARG A 386 -21.25 -26.85 32.96
C ARG A 386 -20.36 -25.73 32.43
N PHE A 387 -19.63 -25.05 33.33
CA PHE A 387 -18.64 -24.03 32.95
C PHE A 387 -17.46 -24.64 32.19
N ASP A 388 -16.90 -25.74 32.68
CA ASP A 388 -15.78 -26.44 32.04
C ASP A 388 -16.14 -26.88 30.62
N GLN A 389 -17.35 -27.40 30.40
CA GLN A 389 -17.80 -27.77 29.06
C GLN A 389 -17.84 -26.56 28.12
N ALA A 390 -18.42 -25.44 28.56
CA ALA A 390 -18.47 -24.22 27.75
C ALA A 390 -17.06 -23.69 27.44
N ASN A 391 -16.13 -23.79 28.40
CA ASN A 391 -14.74 -23.40 28.23
C ASN A 391 -13.98 -24.34 27.28
N LEU A 392 -14.18 -25.65 27.38
CA LEU A 392 -13.56 -26.65 26.50
C LEU A 392 -14.05 -26.50 25.05
N ASP A 393 -15.36 -26.30 24.85
CA ASP A 393 -15.94 -26.04 23.52
C ASP A 393 -15.25 -24.82 22.87
N LEU A 394 -15.13 -23.71 23.62
CA LEU A 394 -14.44 -22.51 23.16
C LEU A 394 -12.96 -22.77 22.87
N THR A 395 -12.28 -23.48 23.77
CA THR A 395 -10.85 -23.80 23.66
C THR A 395 -10.56 -24.62 22.41
N GLN A 396 -11.34 -25.65 22.12
CA GLN A 396 -11.14 -26.51 20.95
C GLN A 396 -11.28 -25.73 19.64
N VAL A 397 -12.32 -24.90 19.52
CA VAL A 397 -12.53 -24.07 18.32
C VAL A 397 -11.44 -23.00 18.18
N SER A 398 -11.06 -22.36 19.29
CA SER A 398 -9.98 -21.37 19.32
C SER A 398 -8.63 -21.98 18.91
N LEU A 399 -8.28 -23.15 19.45
CA LEU A 399 -7.05 -23.86 19.07
C LEU A 399 -7.06 -24.26 17.60
N PHE A 400 -8.18 -24.72 17.04
CA PHE A 400 -8.29 -25.02 15.62
C PHE A 400 -8.03 -23.77 14.76
N VAL A 401 -8.72 -22.66 15.07
CA VAL A 401 -8.55 -21.38 14.37
C VAL A 401 -7.10 -20.90 14.44
N ASN A 402 -6.51 -20.91 15.64
CA ASN A 402 -5.14 -20.47 15.85
C ASN A 402 -4.13 -21.37 15.13
N ARG A 403 -4.30 -22.70 15.12
CA ARG A 403 -3.41 -23.62 14.38
C ARG A 403 -3.43 -23.32 12.88
N VAL A 404 -4.59 -23.05 12.30
CA VAL A 404 -4.71 -22.67 10.88
C VAL A 404 -4.01 -21.32 10.64
N MET A 405 -4.21 -20.33 11.52
CA MET A 405 -3.59 -19.01 11.39
C MET A 405 -2.06 -19.03 11.58
N VAL A 406 -1.53 -19.91 12.44
CA VAL A 406 -0.08 -20.05 12.64
C VAL A 406 0.63 -20.52 11.36
N LEU A 407 -0.05 -21.27 10.48
CA LEU A 407 0.51 -21.70 9.19
C LEU A 407 0.71 -20.56 8.19
N LEU A 408 0.03 -19.42 8.38
CA LEU A 408 0.06 -18.30 7.43
C LEU A 408 1.48 -17.77 7.22
N PHE A 409 2.20 -17.43 8.30
CA PHE A 409 3.56 -16.87 8.18
C PHE A 409 4.59 -17.85 7.62
N PRO A 410 4.69 -19.12 8.10
CA PRO A 410 5.58 -20.11 7.50
C PRO A 410 5.30 -20.38 6.02
N LEU A 411 4.03 -20.46 5.63
CA LEU A 411 3.65 -20.68 4.23
C LEU A 411 3.99 -19.48 3.35
N MET A 412 3.86 -18.25 3.88
CA MET A 412 4.32 -17.04 3.20
C MET A 412 5.85 -17.03 3.05
N MET A 413 6.59 -17.38 4.10
CA MET A 413 8.04 -17.45 4.04
C MET A 413 8.51 -18.52 3.03
N LEU A 414 7.86 -19.68 3.02
CA LEU A 414 8.13 -20.73 2.03
C LEU A 414 7.89 -20.22 0.61
N LEU A 415 6.75 -19.54 0.39
CA LEU A 415 6.40 -18.96 -0.91
C LEU A 415 7.39 -17.88 -1.35
N MET A 416 7.85 -17.01 -0.45
CA MET A 416 8.88 -16.01 -0.75
C MET A 416 10.22 -16.64 -1.12
N ASN A 417 10.65 -17.67 -0.39
CA ASN A 417 11.89 -18.36 -0.72
C ASN A 417 11.77 -19.14 -2.03
N ALA A 418 10.66 -19.84 -2.26
CA ALA A 418 10.39 -20.56 -3.50
C ALA A 418 10.32 -19.60 -4.70
N LEU A 419 9.67 -18.45 -4.53
CA LEU A 419 9.65 -17.38 -5.53
C LEU A 419 11.06 -16.87 -5.82
N GLY A 420 11.87 -16.64 -4.79
CA GLY A 420 13.26 -16.22 -4.94
C GLY A 420 14.10 -17.22 -5.72
N VAL A 421 14.00 -18.51 -5.38
CA VAL A 421 14.68 -19.59 -6.11
C VAL A 421 14.21 -19.67 -7.56
N LEU A 422 12.90 -19.57 -7.80
CA LEU A 422 12.33 -19.61 -9.15
C LEU A 422 12.80 -18.42 -10.00
N ILE A 423 12.79 -17.21 -9.44
CA ILE A 423 13.26 -16.00 -10.12
C ILE A 423 14.76 -16.10 -10.42
N LEU A 424 15.58 -16.57 -9.46
CA LEU A 424 17.01 -16.77 -9.70
C LEU A 424 17.28 -17.84 -10.76
N TRP A 425 16.53 -18.94 -10.75
CA TRP A 425 16.67 -20.01 -11.73
C TRP A 425 16.32 -19.55 -13.15
N VAL A 426 15.16 -18.89 -13.32
CA VAL A 426 14.73 -18.40 -14.64
C VAL A 426 15.55 -17.19 -15.07
N GLY A 427 15.82 -16.28 -14.14
CA GLY A 427 16.58 -15.06 -14.38
C GLY A 427 18.02 -15.33 -14.75
N SER A 428 18.70 -16.33 -14.16
CA SER A 428 20.07 -16.66 -14.54
C SER A 428 20.19 -17.11 -15.99
N HIS A 429 19.21 -17.86 -16.51
CA HIS A 429 19.16 -18.26 -17.92
C HIS A 429 18.89 -17.05 -18.83
N GLN A 430 18.04 -16.10 -18.41
CA GLN A 430 17.80 -14.85 -19.16
C GLN A 430 19.05 -13.96 -19.19
N VAL A 431 19.83 -13.95 -18.11
CA VAL A 431 21.12 -13.25 -18.03
C VAL A 431 22.15 -13.91 -18.94
N ASP A 432 22.25 -15.24 -18.92
CA ASP A 432 23.17 -16.01 -19.77
C ASP A 432 22.88 -15.80 -21.26
N GLN A 433 21.59 -15.64 -21.61
CA GLN A 433 21.14 -15.32 -22.97
C GLN A 433 21.27 -13.83 -23.34
N GLY A 434 21.70 -12.96 -22.41
CA GLY A 434 21.85 -11.53 -22.64
C GLY A 434 20.54 -10.74 -22.74
N PHE A 435 19.41 -11.32 -22.33
CA PHE A 435 18.11 -10.66 -22.37
C PHE A 435 17.90 -9.64 -21.26
N ILE A 436 18.47 -9.89 -20.08
CA ILE A 436 18.44 -9.00 -18.90
C ILE A 436 19.80 -8.99 -18.21
N GLN A 437 20.08 -7.97 -17.41
CA GLN A 437 21.31 -7.91 -16.61
C GLN A 437 21.08 -8.46 -15.19
N VAL A 438 22.18 -8.72 -14.46
CA VAL A 438 22.11 -9.31 -13.11
C VAL A 438 21.40 -8.39 -12.12
N GLY A 439 21.61 -7.07 -12.22
CA GLY A 439 20.91 -6.07 -11.44
C GLY A 439 19.40 -6.05 -11.73
N ASP A 440 19.00 -6.20 -12.99
CA ASP A 440 17.59 -6.20 -13.41
C ASP A 440 16.85 -7.41 -12.81
N MET A 441 17.49 -8.58 -12.82
CA MET A 441 16.96 -9.78 -12.17
C MET A 441 16.75 -9.56 -10.65
N MET A 442 17.71 -8.90 -9.97
CA MET A 442 17.57 -8.62 -8.54
C MET A 442 16.51 -7.54 -8.26
N ALA A 443 16.38 -6.54 -9.14
CA ALA A 443 15.30 -5.57 -9.04
C ALA A 443 13.93 -6.23 -9.23
N PHE A 444 13.79 -7.10 -10.23
CA PHE A 444 12.58 -7.91 -10.45
C PHE A 444 12.23 -8.74 -9.22
N LEU A 445 13.22 -9.39 -8.59
CA LEU A 445 13.04 -10.14 -7.34
C LEU A 445 12.45 -9.24 -6.23
N GLN A 446 12.99 -8.04 -6.07
CA GLN A 446 12.53 -7.10 -5.05
C GLN A 446 11.13 -6.55 -5.36
N TYR A 447 10.83 -6.24 -6.62
CA TYR A 447 9.48 -5.86 -7.05
C TYR A 447 8.48 -6.98 -6.78
N ALA A 448 8.82 -8.23 -7.09
CA ALA A 448 7.97 -9.38 -6.81
C ALA A 448 7.65 -9.51 -5.32
N PHE A 449 8.64 -9.32 -4.44
CA PHE A 449 8.41 -9.29 -2.98
C PHE A 449 7.50 -8.13 -2.55
N GLN A 450 7.67 -6.94 -3.12
CA GLN A 450 6.79 -5.80 -2.83
C GLN A 450 5.35 -6.07 -3.25
N VAL A 451 5.14 -6.69 -4.42
CA VAL A 451 3.81 -7.09 -4.91
C VAL A 451 3.14 -8.07 -3.96
N VAL A 452 3.87 -9.08 -3.47
CA VAL A 452 3.31 -10.02 -2.50
C VAL A 452 3.00 -9.35 -1.17
N MET A 453 3.87 -8.47 -0.67
CA MET A 453 3.61 -7.73 0.56
C MET A 453 2.38 -6.81 0.43
N ALA A 454 2.22 -6.13 -0.71
CA ALA A 454 1.02 -5.35 -1.02
C ALA A 454 -0.25 -6.21 -1.01
N PHE A 455 -0.21 -7.38 -1.65
CA PHE A 455 -1.33 -8.32 -1.65
C PHE A 455 -1.69 -8.82 -0.24
N MET A 456 -0.67 -9.05 0.61
CA MET A 456 -0.86 -9.44 2.00
C MET A 456 -1.51 -8.34 2.84
N MET A 457 -1.08 -7.09 2.66
CA MET A 457 -1.71 -5.94 3.32
C MET A 457 -3.19 -5.83 2.94
N MET A 458 -3.52 -5.99 1.65
CA MET A 458 -4.90 -6.01 1.16
C MET A 458 -5.74 -7.12 1.80
N THR A 459 -5.18 -8.33 1.88
CA THR A 459 -5.83 -9.48 2.50
C THR A 459 -6.15 -9.24 3.97
N MET A 460 -5.20 -8.69 4.74
CA MET A 460 -5.42 -8.38 6.15
C MET A 460 -6.57 -7.38 6.35
N MET A 461 -6.77 -6.45 5.42
CA MET A 461 -7.89 -5.51 5.49
C MET A 461 -9.27 -6.20 5.42
N PHE A 462 -9.40 -7.33 4.71
CA PHE A 462 -10.66 -8.10 4.70
C PHE A 462 -11.04 -8.66 6.08
N VAL A 463 -10.08 -8.82 6.99
CA VAL A 463 -10.34 -9.27 8.37
C VAL A 463 -10.81 -8.12 9.26
N PHE A 464 -10.20 -6.94 9.12
CA PHE A 464 -10.49 -5.79 9.99
C PHE A 464 -11.73 -4.99 9.55
N LEU A 465 -11.95 -4.86 8.25
CA LEU A 465 -12.99 -3.98 7.69
C LEU A 465 -14.42 -4.36 8.12
N PRO A 466 -14.85 -5.65 8.10
CA PRO A 466 -16.23 -6.01 8.45
C PRO A 466 -16.63 -5.63 9.88
N ARG A 467 -15.71 -5.70 10.84
CA ARG A 467 -16.03 -5.37 12.25
C ARG A 467 -16.37 -3.89 12.41
N SER A 468 -15.68 -3.02 11.66
CA SER A 468 -15.99 -1.58 11.67
C SER A 468 -17.33 -1.25 11.04
N PHE A 469 -17.79 -2.03 10.06
CA PHE A 469 -19.11 -1.84 9.48
C PHE A 469 -20.23 -2.07 10.51
N VAL A 470 -20.15 -3.15 11.29
CA VAL A 470 -21.12 -3.44 12.36
C VAL A 470 -21.13 -2.35 13.43
N SER A 471 -19.96 -1.89 13.86
CA SER A 471 -19.84 -0.80 14.83
C SER A 471 -20.36 0.53 14.28
N GLY A 472 -20.07 0.82 13.01
CA GLY A 472 -20.59 2.01 12.33
C GLY A 472 -22.11 1.99 12.19
N ASP A 473 -22.71 0.85 11.89
CA ASP A 473 -24.17 0.73 11.76
C ASP A 473 -24.86 0.87 13.12
N ARG A 474 -24.27 0.34 14.21
CA ARG A 474 -24.76 0.58 15.58
C ARG A 474 -24.69 2.04 16.00
N ILE A 475 -23.61 2.76 15.65
CA ILE A 475 -23.50 4.20 15.91
C ILE A 475 -24.55 4.97 15.10
N ALA A 476 -24.67 4.66 13.80
CA ALA A 476 -25.65 5.31 12.93
C ALA A 476 -27.08 5.10 13.45
N GLU A 477 -27.44 3.91 13.94
CA GLU A 477 -28.75 3.65 14.52
C GLU A 477 -29.10 4.61 15.68
N VAL A 478 -28.13 4.96 16.53
CA VAL A 478 -28.34 5.92 17.63
C VAL A 478 -28.52 7.33 17.07
N LEU A 479 -27.65 7.76 16.16
CA LEU A 479 -27.68 9.10 15.57
C LEU A 479 -28.97 9.35 14.76
N ASP A 480 -29.44 8.32 14.05
CA ASP A 480 -30.65 8.33 13.22
C ASP A 480 -31.94 8.25 14.07
N THR A 481 -31.87 7.88 15.36
CA THR A 481 -33.06 7.75 16.21
C THR A 481 -33.63 9.12 16.55
N GLU A 482 -34.89 9.40 16.24
CA GLU A 482 -35.56 10.60 16.72
C GLU A 482 -36.03 10.43 18.17
N PRO A 483 -35.82 11.43 19.05
CA PRO A 483 -36.40 11.41 20.39
C PRO A 483 -37.92 11.34 20.32
N SER A 484 -38.53 10.42 21.08
CA SER A 484 -39.99 10.29 21.16
C SER A 484 -40.67 11.49 21.83
N VAL A 485 -40.04 12.07 22.84
CA VAL A 485 -40.52 13.30 23.50
C VAL A 485 -39.78 14.49 22.92
N LYS A 486 -40.52 15.38 22.24
CA LYS A 486 -40.00 16.62 21.66
C LYS A 486 -40.62 17.83 22.34
N ASP A 487 -39.84 18.90 22.46
CA ASP A 487 -40.38 20.21 22.81
C ASP A 487 -41.30 20.71 21.68
N PRO A 488 -42.45 21.32 22.02
CA PRO A 488 -43.34 21.92 21.01
C PRO A 488 -42.66 23.12 20.34
N GLU A 489 -42.96 23.36 19.06
CA GLU A 489 -42.38 24.48 18.28
C GLU A 489 -42.68 25.85 18.90
N GLN A 490 -43.88 26.00 19.47
CA GLN A 490 -44.32 27.19 20.19
C GLN A 490 -44.75 26.79 21.61
N PRO A 491 -43.81 26.74 22.56
CA PRO A 491 -44.11 26.31 23.92
C PRO A 491 -44.94 27.37 24.65
N LYS A 492 -46.03 26.92 25.27
CA LYS A 492 -46.76 27.70 26.27
C LYS A 492 -45.92 27.80 27.54
N SER A 493 -46.18 28.83 28.32
CA SER A 493 -45.68 28.97 29.69
C SER A 493 -46.80 28.61 30.65
N PHE A 494 -46.44 28.11 31.83
CA PHE A 494 -47.44 27.95 32.89
C PHE A 494 -48.03 29.30 33.30
N PRO A 495 -49.31 29.35 33.72
CA PRO A 495 -49.92 30.57 34.24
C PRO A 495 -49.19 31.05 35.48
N GLU A 496 -49.05 32.38 35.63
CA GLU A 496 -48.57 32.99 36.86
C GLU A 496 -49.75 33.61 37.64
N PRO A 497 -49.85 33.41 38.98
CA PRO A 497 -48.92 32.65 39.82
C PRO A 497 -49.07 31.13 39.59
N PHE A 498 -47.93 30.43 39.49
CA PHE A 498 -47.91 28.97 39.42
C PHE A 498 -48.50 28.37 40.70
N ARG A 499 -49.57 27.58 40.57
CA ARG A 499 -50.28 26.96 41.70
C ARG A 499 -49.87 25.51 41.90
N GLY A 500 -49.54 24.77 40.84
CA GLY A 500 -49.13 23.37 40.91
C GLY A 500 -50.30 22.37 41.00
N VAL A 501 -51.45 22.67 40.41
CA VAL A 501 -52.57 21.71 40.29
C VAL A 501 -52.25 20.71 39.18
N VAL A 502 -52.24 19.40 39.49
CA VAL A 502 -52.00 18.34 38.49
C VAL A 502 -53.32 17.60 38.20
N ALA A 503 -53.74 17.55 36.95
CA ALA A 503 -54.96 16.85 36.52
C ALA A 503 -54.64 15.78 35.47
N PHE A 504 -55.14 14.56 35.70
CA PHE A 504 -55.20 13.50 34.71
C PHE A 504 -56.62 13.48 34.13
N GLU A 505 -56.73 13.58 32.81
CA GLU A 505 -58.01 13.60 32.08
C GLU A 505 -58.06 12.42 31.10
N HIS A 506 -58.79 11.36 31.47
CA HIS A 506 -59.00 10.15 30.65
C HIS A 506 -57.71 9.56 30.08
N VAL A 507 -56.67 9.48 30.93
CA VAL A 507 -55.34 9.10 30.50
C VAL A 507 -55.22 7.58 30.31
N SER A 508 -54.92 7.18 29.08
CA SER A 508 -54.50 5.81 28.77
C SER A 508 -53.05 5.80 28.27
N PHE A 509 -52.26 4.85 28.77
CA PHE A 509 -50.85 4.71 28.42
C PHE A 509 -50.40 3.26 28.34
N ARG A 510 -49.61 3.00 27.29
CA ARG A 510 -48.99 1.74 26.97
C ARG A 510 -47.53 1.95 26.62
N TYR A 511 -46.64 1.19 27.26
CA TYR A 511 -45.24 1.21 26.89
C TYR A 511 -45.06 0.77 25.42
N PRO A 512 -44.08 1.32 24.69
CA PRO A 512 -43.81 0.91 23.32
C PRO A 512 -43.64 -0.61 23.21
N GLY A 513 -44.47 -1.26 22.38
CA GLY A 513 -44.44 -2.70 22.16
C GLY A 513 -45.24 -3.56 23.16
N ALA A 514 -45.90 -2.96 24.15
CA ALA A 514 -46.81 -3.72 25.03
C ALA A 514 -48.15 -4.01 24.33
N GLU A 515 -48.76 -5.15 24.65
CA GLU A 515 -50.04 -5.57 24.06
C GLU A 515 -51.24 -4.82 24.67
N ALA A 516 -51.19 -4.55 25.97
CA ALA A 516 -52.25 -3.91 26.73
C ALA A 516 -51.77 -2.66 27.48
N ASP A 517 -52.71 -1.79 27.80
CA ASP A 517 -52.48 -0.56 28.54
C ASP A 517 -52.04 -0.85 29.97
N VAL A 518 -51.01 -0.14 30.44
CA VAL A 518 -50.59 -0.16 31.85
C VAL A 518 -51.46 0.77 32.69
N LEU A 519 -51.95 1.84 32.08
CA LEU A 519 -52.94 2.76 32.64
C LEU A 519 -54.06 2.88 31.61
N HIS A 520 -55.30 2.69 32.03
CA HIS A 520 -56.47 2.74 31.15
C HIS A 520 -57.51 3.66 31.77
N ASP A 521 -57.86 4.73 31.05
CA ASP A 521 -58.90 5.70 31.41
C ASP A 521 -58.75 6.28 32.84
N ILE A 522 -57.54 6.76 33.18
CA ILE A 522 -57.25 7.32 34.49
C ILE A 522 -57.65 8.79 34.55
N SER A 523 -58.51 9.15 35.51
CA SER A 523 -58.95 10.53 35.75
C SER A 523 -58.90 10.89 37.24
N PHE A 524 -58.15 11.94 37.60
CA PHE A 524 -58.14 12.51 38.96
C PHE A 524 -57.46 13.89 38.98
N VAL A 525 -57.63 14.63 40.07
CA VAL A 525 -56.97 15.92 40.32
C VAL A 525 -56.20 15.87 41.63
N ALA A 526 -54.93 16.28 41.61
CA ALA A 526 -54.09 16.51 42.78
C ALA A 526 -53.96 18.02 43.03
N GLU A 527 -54.48 18.47 44.17
CA GLU A 527 -54.52 19.87 44.56
C GLU A 527 -53.24 20.33 45.28
N PRO A 528 -52.83 21.59 45.12
CA PRO A 528 -51.63 22.11 45.76
C PRO A 528 -51.76 22.15 47.29
N GLY A 529 -50.65 21.88 47.96
CA GLY A 529 -50.58 21.80 49.42
C GLY A 529 -51.20 20.53 50.03
N ARG A 530 -51.75 19.62 49.22
CA ARG A 530 -52.24 18.31 49.67
C ARG A 530 -51.29 17.20 49.25
N VAL A 531 -51.15 16.18 50.10
CA VAL A 531 -50.41 14.96 49.78
C VAL A 531 -51.37 13.94 49.19
N THR A 532 -51.23 13.62 47.92
CA THR A 532 -52.01 12.56 47.25
C THR A 532 -51.24 11.25 47.30
N ALA A 533 -51.81 10.24 47.98
CA ALA A 533 -51.23 8.91 48.07
C ALA A 533 -51.79 7.97 46.99
N ILE A 534 -50.93 7.41 46.14
CA ILE A 534 -51.31 6.43 45.10
C ILE A 534 -51.01 5.02 45.63
N ILE A 535 -52.04 4.23 45.90
CA ILE A 535 -51.94 2.90 46.50
C ILE A 535 -52.38 1.82 45.50
N GLY A 536 -51.72 0.67 45.51
CA GLY A 536 -52.05 -0.46 44.64
C GLY A 536 -51.00 -1.57 44.68
N THR A 537 -51.29 -2.72 44.07
CA THR A 537 -50.39 -3.88 44.00
C THR A 537 -49.19 -3.64 43.08
N THR A 538 -48.10 -4.40 43.23
CA THR A 538 -46.96 -4.34 42.28
C THR A 538 -47.44 -4.59 40.85
N GLY A 539 -47.00 -3.76 39.90
CA GLY A 539 -47.44 -3.84 38.50
C GLY A 539 -48.69 -3.02 38.15
N SER A 540 -49.38 -2.42 39.13
CA SER A 540 -50.61 -1.63 38.89
C SER A 540 -50.38 -0.24 38.24
N GLY A 541 -49.22 0.02 37.64
CA GLY A 541 -48.94 1.28 36.94
C GLY A 541 -48.56 2.51 37.79
N LYS A 542 -48.45 2.40 39.13
CA LYS A 542 -48.14 3.56 40.01
C LYS A 542 -46.91 4.36 39.61
N SER A 543 -45.79 3.67 39.36
CA SER A 543 -44.54 4.33 38.94
C SER A 543 -44.67 4.95 37.54
N THR A 544 -45.42 4.29 36.65
CA THR A 544 -45.75 4.83 35.32
C THR A 544 -46.49 6.15 35.45
N LEU A 545 -47.46 6.21 36.36
CA LEU A 545 -48.27 7.41 36.62
C LEU A 545 -47.39 8.61 37.00
N VAL A 546 -46.43 8.41 37.92
CA VAL A 546 -45.46 9.45 38.32
C VAL A 546 -44.54 9.83 37.15
N ASN A 547 -44.06 8.86 36.38
CA ASN A 547 -43.17 9.09 35.24
C ASN A 547 -43.83 9.92 34.12
N LEU A 548 -45.15 9.79 33.95
CA LEU A 548 -45.91 10.56 32.96
C LEU A 548 -46.04 12.04 33.35
N ILE A 549 -46.10 12.37 34.65
CA ILE A 549 -46.09 13.78 35.12
C ILE A 549 -44.78 14.46 34.70
N LEU A 550 -43.65 13.75 34.81
CA LEU A 550 -42.33 14.24 34.40
C LEU A 550 -42.10 14.17 32.88
N ARG A 551 -43.12 13.75 32.12
CA ARG A 551 -43.12 13.55 30.68
C ARG A 551 -41.90 12.74 30.22
N PHE A 552 -41.62 11.63 30.90
CA PHE A 552 -40.65 10.64 30.39
C PHE A 552 -41.21 9.84 29.23
N TYR A 553 -42.53 9.81 29.09
CA TYR A 553 -43.28 9.28 27.97
C TYR A 553 -44.45 10.22 27.69
N ASP A 554 -44.88 10.32 26.43
CA ASP A 554 -46.14 10.94 26.09
C ASP A 554 -47.28 9.90 26.24
N VAL A 555 -48.46 10.38 26.65
CA VAL A 555 -49.66 9.54 26.79
C VAL A 555 -50.21 9.13 25.43
N ASN A 556 -50.85 7.96 25.35
CA ASN A 556 -51.47 7.49 24.11
C ASN A 556 -52.82 8.17 23.89
N GLU A 557 -53.62 8.28 24.95
CA GLU A 557 -54.93 8.95 24.95
C GLU A 557 -55.08 9.83 26.20
N GLY A 558 -55.96 10.82 26.11
CA GLY A 558 -56.21 11.79 27.18
C GLY A 558 -55.15 12.90 27.26
N ALA A 559 -55.11 13.57 28.41
CA ALA A 559 -54.19 14.65 28.69
C ALA A 559 -53.78 14.68 30.16
N ILE A 560 -52.53 15.10 30.42
CA ILE A 560 -52.06 15.46 31.76
C ILE A 560 -51.83 16.95 31.75
N ARG A 561 -52.49 17.67 32.66
CA ARG A 561 -52.43 19.13 32.75
C ARG A 561 -51.80 19.56 34.06
N ILE A 562 -50.98 20.61 34.00
CA ILE A 562 -50.51 21.34 35.18
C ILE A 562 -51.01 22.78 35.07
N ASP A 563 -51.76 23.23 36.08
CA ASP A 563 -52.45 24.53 36.10
C ASP A 563 -53.29 24.78 34.82
N GLY A 564 -53.91 23.72 34.30
CA GLY A 564 -54.78 23.74 33.11
C GLY A 564 -54.05 23.66 31.77
N VAL A 565 -52.72 23.74 31.74
CA VAL A 565 -51.91 23.62 30.52
C VAL A 565 -51.46 22.16 30.34
N ASP A 566 -51.66 21.58 29.17
CA ASP A 566 -51.20 20.22 28.87
C ASP A 566 -49.66 20.17 28.88
N ILE A 567 -49.09 19.17 29.56
CA ILE A 567 -47.63 19.01 29.68
C ILE A 567 -46.92 18.84 28.32
N ARG A 568 -47.66 18.47 27.26
CA ARG A 568 -47.17 18.39 25.89
C ARG A 568 -46.95 19.75 25.24
N GLU A 569 -47.61 20.79 25.73
CA GLU A 569 -47.56 22.15 25.18
C GLU A 569 -46.47 23.03 25.83
N VAL A 570 -45.75 22.51 26.82
CA VAL A 570 -44.71 23.23 27.57
C VAL A 570 -43.32 22.68 27.23
N ARG A 571 -42.27 23.50 27.41
CA ARG A 571 -40.89 23.00 27.31
C ARG A 571 -40.60 22.00 28.43
N LEU A 572 -39.95 20.91 28.09
CA LEU A 572 -39.61 19.83 29.00
C LEU A 572 -38.71 20.29 30.15
N ALA A 573 -37.80 21.23 29.87
CA ALA A 573 -36.93 21.83 30.88
C ALA A 573 -37.70 22.69 31.90
N ASP A 574 -38.77 23.35 31.47
CA ASP A 574 -39.61 24.17 32.36
C ASP A 574 -40.54 23.27 33.19
N LEU A 575 -41.12 22.23 32.57
CA LEU A 575 -41.92 21.21 33.24
C LEU A 575 -41.16 20.54 34.39
N ARG A 576 -39.91 20.11 34.17
CA ARG A 576 -39.12 19.36 35.16
C ARG A 576 -38.44 20.24 36.22
N ARG A 577 -38.42 21.56 36.03
CA ARG A 577 -37.88 22.52 37.00
C ARG A 577 -38.91 22.92 38.06
N ARG A 578 -40.17 22.94 37.68
CA ARG A 578 -41.32 23.14 38.58
C ARG A 578 -41.64 21.81 39.27
#